data_AF-M2RJF0-F1
#
_entry.id   AF-M2RJF0-F1
#
_cell.length_a   1.000
_cell.length_b   1.000
_cell.length_c   1.000
_cell.angle_alpha   90.00
_cell.angle_beta   90.00
_cell.angle_gamma   90.00
#
_symmetry.space_group_name_H-M   'P 1'
#
loop_
_entity.id
_entity.type
_entity.pdbx_description
1 polymer ?
#
loop_
_entity_poly.entity_id
_entity_poly.type
_entity_poly.pdbx_seq_one_letter_code
_entity_poly.pdbx_strand_id
1 'polypeptide(L)'
;MKEHSDVKNIQAISFYLITPIQRIPRYELLIRDMLKDTGKDYEGLEKLKTAYQEAKKSSEGANSLKIQSEENDKVEFILSLIDADFGILPSRRFICCGPMYLTNNLVSKPTQWNYFFLFSDRLIGTVIKKYHGKEVRDEKMMEEAIEEINKIGDYQQLQDFQFAKEIDALFTEGSGIYLIEDCEMVKNMVSCKLNQIPYKFSCETKEECEAWNSLIFDQVERVNALAKKKVETVKANK
;
A
#
# COMPACT_ATOMS: atom_id res chain seq x y z
N MET A 1 25.57 -55.49 7.12
CA MET A 1 24.60 -54.53 6.56
C MET A 1 25.10 -53.14 6.88
N LYS A 2 25.48 -52.34 5.88
CA LYS A 2 25.84 -50.93 6.11
C LYS A 2 24.54 -50.20 6.43
N GLU A 3 24.41 -49.69 7.64
CA GLU A 3 23.31 -48.79 8.01
C GLU A 3 23.34 -47.58 7.08
N HIS A 4 22.24 -47.34 6.36
CA HIS A 4 22.05 -46.12 5.59
C HIS A 4 21.98 -44.95 6.59
N SER A 5 22.92 -44.01 6.48
CA SER A 5 23.07 -42.83 7.34
C SER A 5 21.89 -41.84 7.29
N ASP A 6 20.89 -42.08 6.44
CA ASP A 6 19.85 -41.12 6.12
C ASP A 6 18.65 -41.16 7.09
N VAL A 7 18.62 -42.10 8.03
CA VAL A 7 17.48 -42.27 8.96
C VAL A 7 17.49 -41.26 10.13
N LYS A 8 18.54 -40.44 10.27
CA LYS A 8 18.71 -39.52 11.42
C LYS A 8 18.19 -38.09 11.24
N ASN A 9 17.58 -37.73 10.11
CA ASN A 9 17.07 -36.37 9.87
C ASN A 9 15.56 -36.35 9.63
N ILE A 10 14.79 -36.76 10.64
CA ILE A 10 13.35 -36.45 10.67
C ILE A 10 13.23 -34.93 10.86
N GLN A 11 12.91 -34.24 9.76
CA GLN A 11 12.66 -32.81 9.76
C GLN A 11 11.30 -32.51 10.41
N ALA A 12 11.15 -31.31 10.99
CA ALA A 12 9.86 -30.85 11.49
C ALA A 12 8.83 -30.80 10.35
N ILE A 13 7.54 -31.01 10.65
CA ILE A 13 6.47 -31.00 9.64
C ILE A 13 6.46 -29.70 8.81
N SER A 14 6.81 -28.57 9.42
CA SER A 14 6.97 -27.27 8.76
C SER A 14 7.93 -27.29 7.57
N PHE A 15 9.00 -28.10 7.64
CA PHE A 15 9.94 -28.28 6.54
C PHE A 15 9.28 -28.94 5.32
N TYR A 16 8.47 -29.98 5.54
CA TYR A 16 7.77 -30.62 4.43
C TYR A 16 6.69 -29.71 3.84
N LEU A 17 6.01 -28.94 4.69
CA LEU A 17 4.97 -28.00 4.28
C LEU A 17 5.49 -26.84 3.42
N ILE A 18 6.73 -26.37 3.63
CA ILE A 18 7.31 -25.29 2.81
C ILE A 18 7.87 -25.77 1.45
N THR A 19 8.12 -27.08 1.28
CA THR A 19 8.78 -27.61 0.08
C THR A 19 8.06 -27.36 -1.26
N PRO A 20 6.72 -27.38 -1.37
CA PRO A 20 6.04 -27.11 -2.64
C PRO A 20 6.26 -25.67 -3.12
N ILE A 21 6.22 -24.71 -2.20
CA ILE A 21 6.49 -23.28 -2.47
C ILE A 21 7.93 -23.09 -2.95
N GLN A 22 8.89 -23.83 -2.38
CA GLN A 22 10.30 -23.77 -2.78
C GLN A 22 10.61 -24.51 -4.09
N ARG A 23 9.81 -25.51 -4.48
CA ARG A 23 10.04 -26.31 -5.69
C ARG A 23 9.72 -25.55 -6.97
N ILE A 24 8.66 -24.73 -6.96
CA ILE A 24 8.22 -23.94 -8.13
C ILE A 24 9.34 -23.05 -8.70
N PRO A 25 10.00 -22.16 -7.93
CA PRO A 25 11.08 -21.32 -8.45
C PRO A 25 12.33 -22.13 -8.83
N ARG A 26 12.56 -23.29 -8.20
CA ARG A 26 13.69 -24.18 -8.57
C ARG A 26 13.54 -24.75 -9.97
N TYR A 27 12.34 -25.11 -10.40
CA TYR A 27 12.11 -25.61 -11.76
C TYR A 27 12.42 -24.56 -12.82
N GLU A 28 12.05 -23.31 -12.57
CA GLU A 28 12.42 -22.19 -13.45
C GLU A 28 13.94 -22.08 -13.62
N LEU A 29 14.69 -22.11 -12.51
CA LEU A 29 16.16 -22.02 -12.53
C LEU A 29 16.79 -23.21 -13.26
N LEU A 30 16.32 -24.44 -12.99
CA LEU A 30 16.81 -25.66 -13.64
C LEU A 30 16.59 -25.62 -15.16
N ILE A 31 15.38 -25.28 -15.60
CA ILE A 31 15.06 -25.21 -17.04
C ILE A 31 15.86 -24.08 -17.72
N ARG A 32 16.06 -22.95 -17.04
CA ARG A 32 16.91 -21.86 -17.52
C ARG A 32 18.34 -22.29 -17.71
N ASP A 33 18.89 -23.06 -16.78
CA ASP A 33 20.27 -23.53 -16.87
C ASP A 33 20.41 -24.61 -17.96
N MET A 34 19.42 -25.50 -18.12
CA MET A 34 19.35 -26.39 -19.28
C MET A 34 19.34 -25.59 -20.60
N LEU A 35 18.53 -24.52 -20.71
CA LEU A 35 18.47 -23.67 -21.92
C LEU A 35 19.80 -22.99 -22.25
N LYS A 36 20.64 -22.66 -21.27
CA LYS A 36 21.97 -22.07 -21.50
C LYS A 36 22.93 -23.08 -22.13
N ASP A 37 22.85 -24.33 -21.71
CA ASP A 37 23.76 -25.41 -22.15
C ASP A 37 23.24 -26.15 -23.40
N THR A 38 22.01 -25.85 -23.83
CA THR A 38 21.39 -26.48 -25.00
C THR A 38 21.80 -25.78 -26.30
N GLY A 39 22.37 -26.53 -27.25
CA GLY A 39 22.70 -26.03 -28.60
C GLY A 39 21.46 -25.72 -29.44
N LYS A 40 21.61 -24.84 -30.44
CA LYS A 40 20.49 -24.41 -31.33
C LYS A 40 19.87 -25.55 -32.14
N ASP A 41 20.60 -26.64 -32.33
CA ASP A 41 20.20 -27.80 -33.13
C ASP A 41 19.45 -28.87 -32.31
N TYR A 42 19.14 -28.58 -31.04
CA TYR A 42 18.37 -29.50 -30.21
C TYR A 42 16.89 -29.52 -30.64
N GLU A 43 16.42 -30.71 -31.06
CA GLU A 43 15.05 -30.96 -31.53
C GLU A 43 13.97 -30.50 -30.53
N GLY A 44 14.26 -30.56 -29.22
CA GLY A 44 13.33 -30.17 -28.17
C GLY A 44 13.40 -28.70 -27.73
N LEU A 45 14.15 -27.83 -28.42
CA LEU A 45 14.43 -26.47 -27.95
C LEU A 45 13.15 -25.63 -27.75
N GLU A 46 12.19 -25.71 -28.66
CA GLU A 46 10.92 -24.98 -28.55
C GLU A 46 10.04 -25.49 -27.40
N LYS A 47 10.04 -26.80 -27.15
CA LYS A 47 9.36 -27.39 -25.97
C LYS A 47 10.02 -26.92 -24.67
N LEU A 48 11.34 -26.84 -24.64
CA LEU A 48 12.10 -26.38 -23.47
C LEU A 48 11.87 -24.88 -23.18
N LYS A 49 11.81 -24.04 -24.22
CA LYS A 49 11.41 -22.62 -24.10
C LYS A 49 9.99 -22.46 -23.56
N THR A 50 9.05 -23.27 -24.07
CA THR A 50 7.66 -23.24 -23.61
C THR A 50 7.57 -23.64 -22.13
N ALA A 51 8.22 -24.74 -21.75
CA ALA A 51 8.30 -25.19 -20.36
C ALA A 51 8.92 -24.13 -19.44
N TYR A 52 9.95 -23.41 -19.89
CA TYR A 52 10.52 -22.30 -19.14
C TYR A 52 9.51 -21.16 -18.94
N GLN A 53 8.78 -20.76 -19.99
CA GLN A 53 7.78 -19.71 -19.88
C GLN A 53 6.63 -20.09 -18.94
N GLU A 54 6.18 -21.34 -18.98
CA GLU A 54 5.14 -21.84 -18.07
C GLU A 54 5.61 -21.93 -16.62
N ALA A 55 6.83 -22.43 -16.40
CA ALA A 55 7.45 -22.45 -15.07
C ALA A 55 7.62 -21.04 -14.51
N LYS A 56 8.07 -20.10 -15.35
CA LYS A 56 8.20 -18.68 -15.00
C LYS A 56 6.85 -18.06 -14.63
N LYS A 57 5.81 -18.24 -15.46
CA LYS A 57 4.46 -17.75 -15.16
C LYS A 57 3.91 -18.32 -13.86
N SER A 58 4.17 -19.60 -13.58
CA SER A 58 3.71 -20.27 -12.36
C SER A 58 4.46 -19.76 -11.11
N SER A 59 5.77 -19.52 -11.24
CA SER A 59 6.64 -18.90 -10.23
C SER A 59 6.20 -17.47 -9.91
N GLU A 60 5.95 -16.67 -10.93
CA GLU A 60 5.42 -15.30 -10.81
C GLU A 60 4.03 -15.31 -10.16
N GLY A 61 3.12 -16.18 -10.60
CA GLY A 61 1.77 -16.29 -10.05
C GLY A 61 1.74 -16.66 -8.56
N ALA A 62 2.57 -17.62 -8.14
CA ALA A 62 2.70 -17.99 -6.73
C ALA A 62 3.25 -16.83 -5.88
N ASN A 63 4.23 -16.09 -6.41
CA ASN A 63 4.78 -14.90 -5.76
C ASN A 63 3.73 -13.78 -5.65
N SER A 64 2.97 -13.53 -6.71
CA SER A 64 1.90 -12.52 -6.72
C SER A 64 0.79 -12.82 -5.71
N LEU A 65 0.38 -14.09 -5.57
CA LEU A 65 -0.63 -14.48 -4.58
C LEU A 65 -0.16 -14.24 -3.14
N LYS A 66 1.11 -14.55 -2.85
CA LYS A 66 1.69 -14.28 -1.53
C LYS A 66 1.71 -12.78 -1.23
N ILE A 67 2.23 -11.97 -2.18
CA ILE A 67 2.26 -10.51 -2.04
C ILE A 67 0.85 -9.96 -1.84
N GLN A 68 -0.12 -10.45 -2.61
CA GLN A 68 -1.51 -10.02 -2.49
C GLN A 68 -2.11 -10.38 -1.12
N SER A 69 -1.80 -11.56 -0.59
CA SER A 69 -2.23 -11.93 0.77
C SER A 69 -1.65 -10.97 1.81
N GLU A 70 -0.34 -10.70 1.75
CA GLU A 70 0.32 -9.77 2.68
C GLU A 70 -0.22 -8.34 2.55
N GLU A 71 -0.56 -7.90 1.33
CA GLU A 71 -1.20 -6.60 1.10
C GLU A 71 -2.62 -6.54 1.68
N ASN A 72 -3.39 -7.63 1.57
CA ASN A 72 -4.73 -7.71 2.14
C ASN A 72 -4.68 -7.69 3.68
N ASP A 73 -3.77 -8.47 4.28
CA ASP A 73 -3.59 -8.51 5.73
C ASP A 73 -3.23 -7.12 6.28
N LYS A 74 -2.39 -6.36 5.57
CA LYS A 74 -2.07 -4.97 5.91
C LYS A 74 -3.30 -4.07 5.87
N VAL A 75 -4.11 -4.17 4.82
CA VAL A 75 -5.33 -3.35 4.68
C VAL A 75 -6.32 -3.69 5.79
N GLU A 76 -6.54 -4.97 6.07
CA GLU A 76 -7.44 -5.42 7.13
C GLU A 76 -6.98 -4.91 8.51
N PHE A 77 -5.68 -5.01 8.79
CA PHE A 77 -5.09 -4.45 10.01
C PHE A 77 -5.36 -2.95 10.14
N ILE A 78 -5.03 -2.14 9.13
CA ILE A 78 -5.23 -0.68 9.19
C ILE A 78 -6.71 -0.32 9.31
N LEU A 79 -7.60 -1.00 8.57
CA LEU A 79 -9.04 -0.75 8.67
C LEU A 79 -9.59 -1.11 10.05
N SER A 80 -9.02 -2.12 10.74
CA SER A 80 -9.42 -2.47 12.11
C SER A 80 -9.09 -1.39 13.14
N LEU A 81 -8.11 -0.52 12.86
CA LEU A 81 -7.72 0.60 13.73
C LEU A 81 -8.64 1.81 13.57
N ILE A 82 -9.34 1.93 12.44
CA ILE A 82 -10.16 3.09 12.11
C ILE A 82 -11.63 2.76 12.33
N ASP A 83 -12.26 3.44 13.27
CA ASP A 83 -13.69 3.32 13.60
C ASP A 83 -14.54 3.99 12.50
N ALA A 84 -14.73 3.26 11.39
CA ALA A 84 -15.61 3.66 10.29
C ALA A 84 -16.04 2.46 9.44
N ASP A 85 -17.24 2.58 8.85
CA ASP A 85 -17.71 1.62 7.86
C ASP A 85 -17.06 1.91 6.50
N PHE A 86 -16.13 1.04 6.15
CA PHE A 86 -15.46 1.05 4.87
C PHE A 86 -16.04 -0.07 4.03
N GLY A 87 -17.06 0.23 3.22
CA GLY A 87 -17.67 -0.77 2.33
C GLY A 87 -16.64 -1.64 1.61
N ILE A 88 -16.98 -2.92 1.41
CA ILE A 88 -16.05 -3.95 0.93
C ILE A 88 -15.60 -3.65 -0.49
N LEU A 89 -14.33 -3.27 -0.67
CA LEU A 89 -13.69 -3.14 -1.98
C LEU A 89 -12.55 -4.16 -2.09
N PRO A 90 -12.69 -5.21 -2.92
CA PRO A 90 -11.67 -6.27 -3.08
C PRO A 90 -10.31 -5.80 -3.60
N SER A 91 -10.20 -4.57 -4.10
CA SER A 91 -9.00 -4.01 -4.73
C SER A 91 -8.41 -2.80 -3.98
N ARG A 92 -8.87 -2.55 -2.74
CA ARG A 92 -8.27 -1.52 -1.89
C ARG A 92 -6.87 -1.94 -1.48
N ARG A 93 -5.92 -1.03 -1.62
CA ARG A 93 -4.53 -1.21 -1.19
C ARG A 93 -4.14 -0.05 -0.29
N PHE A 94 -3.50 -0.34 0.83
CA PHE A 94 -2.90 0.66 1.70
C PHE A 94 -1.58 1.13 1.10
N ILE A 95 -1.32 2.45 1.11
CA ILE A 95 -0.15 3.06 0.47
C ILE A 95 0.78 3.64 1.53
N CYS A 96 0.27 4.55 2.35
CA CYS A 96 1.02 5.18 3.41
C CYS A 96 0.09 5.79 4.46
N CYS A 97 0.67 6.21 5.58
CA CYS A 97 0.01 7.02 6.59
C CYS A 97 0.98 8.04 7.17
N GLY A 98 0.46 9.09 7.78
CA GLY A 98 1.27 10.12 8.40
C GLY A 98 0.49 11.36 8.83
N PRO A 99 1.11 12.24 9.62
CA PRO A 99 0.48 13.47 10.07
C PRO A 99 0.42 14.50 8.94
N MET A 100 -0.69 15.23 8.85
CA MET A 100 -0.78 16.45 8.06
C MET A 100 -1.69 17.45 8.77
N TYR A 101 -1.50 18.73 8.50
CA TYR A 101 -2.38 19.78 9.00
C TYR A 101 -3.40 20.17 7.96
N LEU A 102 -4.70 20.20 8.32
CA LEU A 102 -5.74 20.72 7.43
C LEU A 102 -5.72 22.25 7.45
N THR A 103 -5.52 22.85 6.28
CA THR A 103 -5.35 24.31 6.13
C THR A 103 -6.56 24.93 5.46
N ASN A 104 -7.59 25.25 6.25
CA ASN A 104 -8.78 25.94 5.75
C ASN A 104 -8.54 27.44 5.51
N ASN A 105 -7.57 28.04 6.23
CA ASN A 105 -7.19 29.44 6.12
C ASN A 105 -5.67 29.57 5.89
N LEU A 106 -5.28 30.35 4.87
CA LEU A 106 -3.87 30.60 4.51
C LEU A 106 -3.26 31.81 5.26
N VAL A 107 -4.06 32.52 6.05
CA VAL A 107 -3.66 33.73 6.78
C VAL A 107 -3.10 33.43 8.18
N SER A 108 -3.42 32.25 8.73
CA SER A 108 -2.97 31.82 10.07
C SER A 108 -2.19 30.51 9.99
N LYS A 109 -1.38 30.22 11.01
CA LYS A 109 -0.69 28.93 11.10
C LYS A 109 -1.71 27.77 11.15
N PRO A 110 -1.42 26.62 10.54
CA PRO A 110 -2.31 25.46 10.62
C PRO A 110 -2.36 24.94 12.06
N THR A 111 -3.56 24.81 12.61
CA THR A 111 -3.77 24.29 13.99
C THR A 111 -4.48 22.95 14.01
N GLN A 112 -5.13 22.57 12.91
CA GLN A 112 -5.88 21.33 12.82
C GLN A 112 -4.94 20.19 12.40
N TRP A 113 -4.37 19.50 13.41
CA TRP A 113 -3.57 18.30 13.22
C TRP A 113 -4.48 17.08 12.99
N ASN A 114 -4.18 16.30 11.96
CA ASN A 114 -4.87 15.06 11.66
C ASN A 114 -3.88 13.98 11.24
N TYR A 115 -4.22 12.73 11.53
CA TYR A 115 -3.47 11.59 11.03
C TYR A 115 -4.16 11.02 9.79
N PHE A 116 -3.46 11.01 8.67
CA PHE A 116 -4.01 10.60 7.38
C PHE A 116 -3.59 9.18 7.02
N PHE A 117 -4.53 8.43 6.44
CA PHE A 117 -4.31 7.12 5.83
C PHE A 117 -4.63 7.20 4.34
N LEU A 118 -3.63 6.92 3.50
CA LEU A 118 -3.78 6.89 2.05
C LEU A 118 -4.02 5.47 1.57
N PHE A 119 -5.14 5.29 0.90
CA PHE A 119 -5.49 4.08 0.18
C PHE A 119 -5.51 4.34 -1.32
N SER A 120 -5.52 3.27 -2.10
CA SER A 120 -5.53 3.36 -3.57
C SER A 120 -6.80 4.02 -4.14
N ASP A 121 -7.89 4.09 -3.38
CA ASP A 121 -9.19 4.65 -3.78
C ASP A 121 -9.61 5.89 -2.98
N ARG A 122 -8.95 6.21 -1.87
CA ARG A 122 -9.32 7.32 -0.98
C ARG A 122 -8.19 7.80 -0.09
N LEU A 123 -8.29 9.04 0.36
CA LEU A 123 -7.51 9.61 1.45
C LEU A 123 -8.44 9.81 2.66
N ILE A 124 -8.07 9.24 3.80
CA ILE A 124 -8.86 9.31 5.03
C ILE A 124 -8.11 10.14 6.05
N GLY A 125 -8.75 11.21 6.54
CA GLY A 125 -8.25 12.00 7.67
C GLY A 125 -8.90 11.52 8.96
N THR A 126 -8.09 11.31 9.99
CA THR A 126 -8.54 10.77 11.27
C THR A 126 -8.08 11.61 12.45
N VAL A 127 -8.75 11.40 13.58
CA VAL A 127 -8.36 11.89 14.90
C VAL A 127 -8.18 10.72 15.86
N ILE A 128 -7.26 10.85 16.81
CA ILE A 128 -6.98 9.79 17.79
C ILE A 128 -8.14 9.77 18.79
N LYS A 129 -8.88 8.66 18.83
CA LYS A 129 -10.00 8.43 19.77
C LYS A 129 -9.55 7.68 21.01
N LYS A 130 -8.69 6.67 20.84
CA LYS A 130 -8.09 5.93 21.95
C LYS A 130 -6.60 5.75 21.76
N TYR A 131 -5.90 5.74 22.88
CA TYR A 131 -4.46 5.58 22.98
C TYR A 131 -4.16 4.73 24.22
N HIS A 132 -3.40 3.64 24.06
CA HIS A 132 -3.14 2.62 25.10
C HIS A 132 -4.42 2.13 25.81
N GLY A 133 -5.49 1.92 25.03
CA GLY A 133 -6.78 1.47 25.54
C GLY A 133 -7.59 2.52 26.33
N LYS A 134 -7.06 3.75 26.51
CA LYS A 134 -7.76 4.87 27.15
C LYS A 134 -8.37 5.79 26.10
N GLU A 135 -9.57 6.29 26.36
CA GLU A 135 -10.17 7.32 25.51
C GLU A 135 -9.42 8.64 25.69
N VAL A 136 -9.03 9.26 24.58
CA VAL A 136 -8.37 10.56 24.58
C VAL A 136 -9.43 11.63 24.77
N ARG A 137 -9.56 12.13 26.00
CA ARG A 137 -10.51 13.21 26.37
C ARG A 137 -9.80 14.50 26.77
N ASP A 138 -8.55 14.40 27.23
CA ASP A 138 -7.75 15.51 27.71
C ASP A 138 -6.77 15.99 26.65
N GLU A 139 -6.58 17.30 26.51
CA GLU A 139 -5.61 17.91 25.58
C GLU A 139 -4.19 17.36 25.81
N LYS A 140 -3.78 17.18 27.07
CA LYS A 140 -2.47 16.61 27.41
C LYS A 140 -2.28 15.18 26.90
N MET A 141 -3.32 14.33 26.99
CA MET A 141 -3.27 12.96 26.48
C MET A 141 -3.20 12.96 24.95
N MET A 142 -3.83 13.94 24.31
CA MET A 142 -3.76 14.11 22.86
C MET A 142 -2.36 14.53 22.42
N GLU A 143 -1.73 15.47 23.12
CA GLU A 143 -0.32 15.86 22.87
C GLU A 143 0.64 14.69 23.03
N GLU A 144 0.51 13.92 24.13
CA GLU A 144 1.32 12.70 24.37
C GLU A 144 1.13 11.66 23.25
N ALA A 145 -0.11 11.44 22.81
CA ALA A 145 -0.42 10.53 21.71
C ALA A 145 0.15 11.01 20.36
N ILE A 146 0.11 12.32 20.09
CA ILE A 146 0.70 12.93 18.88
C ILE A 146 2.22 12.81 18.90
N GLU A 147 2.86 13.00 20.05
CA GLU A 147 4.31 12.82 20.15
C GLU A 147 4.75 11.37 19.93
N GLU A 148 3.97 10.39 20.41
CA GLU A 148 4.28 8.98 20.18
C GLU A 148 4.04 8.58 18.72
N ILE A 149 2.90 8.98 18.12
CA ILE A 149 2.59 8.62 16.74
C ILE A 149 3.57 9.22 15.73
N ASN A 150 4.12 10.41 16.00
CA ASN A 150 5.13 11.02 15.14
C ASN A 150 6.50 10.31 15.21
N LYS A 151 6.75 9.50 16.25
CA LYS A 151 7.98 8.69 16.38
C LYS A 151 7.84 7.30 15.76
N ILE A 152 6.62 6.90 15.40
CA ILE A 152 6.34 5.60 14.80
C ILE A 152 6.86 5.59 13.35
N GLY A 153 7.68 4.58 13.03
CA GLY A 153 8.20 4.35 11.69
C GLY A 153 7.55 3.16 10.97
N ASP A 154 6.80 2.32 11.69
CA ASP A 154 6.14 1.13 11.15
C ASP A 154 4.65 1.13 11.48
N TYR A 155 3.83 0.86 10.48
CA TYR A 155 2.38 0.79 10.60
C TYR A 155 1.92 -0.22 11.65
N GLN A 156 2.69 -1.28 11.90
CA GLN A 156 2.38 -2.29 12.92
C GLN A 156 2.34 -1.72 14.35
N GLN A 157 3.08 -0.64 14.62
CA GLN A 157 3.11 0.01 15.93
C GLN A 157 1.85 0.83 16.21
N LEU A 158 0.97 1.02 15.21
CA LEU A 158 -0.30 1.71 15.38
C LEU A 158 -1.35 0.85 16.11
N GLN A 159 -1.03 -0.39 16.49
CA GLN A 159 -1.95 -1.31 17.21
C GLN A 159 -2.51 -0.73 18.51
N ASP A 160 -1.77 0.16 19.17
CA ASP A 160 -2.15 0.76 20.45
C ASP A 160 -3.06 1.99 20.29
N PHE A 161 -3.36 2.37 19.04
CA PHE A 161 -4.18 3.51 18.68
C PHE A 161 -5.51 3.07 18.07
N GLN A 162 -6.58 3.78 18.42
CA GLN A 162 -7.85 3.73 17.69
C GLN A 162 -8.17 5.11 17.14
N PHE A 163 -8.51 5.16 15.86
CA PHE A 163 -8.75 6.37 15.10
C PHE A 163 -10.24 6.52 14.83
N ALA A 164 -10.76 7.74 14.92
CA ALA A 164 -12.09 8.08 14.40
C ALA A 164 -11.93 8.78 13.05
N LYS A 165 -12.75 8.39 12.08
CA LYS A 165 -12.78 9.03 10.77
C LYS A 165 -13.40 10.42 10.87
N GLU A 166 -12.68 11.43 10.38
CA GLU A 166 -13.17 12.80 10.25
C GLU A 166 -13.35 13.20 8.78
N ILE A 167 -12.43 12.78 7.91
CA ILE A 167 -12.42 13.11 6.48
C ILE A 167 -12.39 11.81 5.67
N ASP A 168 -13.23 11.73 4.63
CA ASP A 168 -13.27 10.62 3.68
C ASP A 168 -13.25 11.19 2.26
N ALA A 169 -12.05 11.32 1.67
CA ALA A 169 -11.85 11.93 0.36
C ALA A 169 -11.60 10.86 -0.71
N LEU A 170 -12.63 10.55 -1.49
CA LEU A 170 -12.56 9.56 -2.57
C LEU A 170 -11.79 10.08 -3.79
N PHE A 171 -10.99 9.22 -4.41
CA PHE A 171 -10.40 9.49 -5.72
C PHE A 171 -11.41 9.15 -6.81
N THR A 172 -11.93 10.18 -7.49
CA THR A 172 -12.90 10.04 -8.58
C THR A 172 -12.35 10.63 -9.87
N GLU A 173 -13.06 10.41 -10.97
CA GLU A 173 -12.77 11.12 -12.23
C GLU A 173 -12.84 12.64 -12.01
N GLY A 174 -11.83 13.35 -12.52
CA GLY A 174 -11.73 14.80 -12.34
C GLY A 174 -11.11 15.22 -11.01
N SER A 175 -10.64 14.28 -10.18
CA SER A 175 -9.68 14.60 -9.13
C SER A 175 -8.40 15.15 -9.76
N GLY A 176 -7.74 16.08 -9.07
CA GLY A 176 -6.56 16.79 -9.59
C GLY A 176 -5.74 17.39 -8.45
N ILE A 177 -4.44 17.54 -8.68
CA ILE A 177 -3.56 18.31 -7.79
C ILE A 177 -3.32 19.68 -8.44
N TYR A 178 -3.22 20.70 -7.61
CA TYR A 178 -2.90 22.05 -8.06
C TYR A 178 -1.87 22.66 -7.12
N LEU A 179 -0.98 23.48 -7.69
CA LEU A 179 0.07 24.15 -6.92
C LEU A 179 -0.52 25.40 -6.28
N ILE A 180 -0.32 25.52 -4.97
CA ILE A 180 -0.49 26.78 -4.23
C ILE A 180 0.90 27.15 -3.73
N GLU A 181 1.32 28.39 -3.98
CA GLU A 181 2.58 28.90 -3.45
C GLU A 181 2.54 28.98 -1.92
N ASP A 182 3.67 28.67 -1.30
CA ASP A 182 3.83 28.80 0.14
C ASP A 182 3.57 30.25 0.57
N CYS A 183 2.83 30.42 1.67
CA CYS A 183 2.56 31.71 2.28
C CYS A 183 3.53 31.93 3.45
N GLU A 184 3.72 33.18 3.88
CA GLU A 184 4.58 33.49 5.05
C GLU A 184 4.21 32.67 6.30
N MET A 185 2.92 32.38 6.46
CA MET A 185 2.35 31.70 7.62
C MET A 185 2.17 30.19 7.44
N VAL A 186 2.16 29.69 6.21
CA VAL A 186 1.93 28.26 5.89
C VAL A 186 2.87 27.84 4.77
N LYS A 187 3.76 26.90 5.09
CA LYS A 187 4.74 26.33 4.15
C LYS A 187 4.41 24.86 3.87
N ASN A 188 5.08 24.28 2.88
CA ASN A 188 4.97 22.86 2.54
C ASN A 188 3.53 22.46 2.21
N MET A 189 2.90 23.21 1.29
CA MET A 189 1.49 23.03 0.94
C MET A 189 1.26 21.86 -0.03
N VAL A 190 0.29 21.01 0.30
CA VAL A 190 -0.25 19.95 -0.55
C VAL A 190 -1.69 20.32 -0.86
N SER A 191 -2.02 20.59 -2.12
CA SER A 191 -3.35 21.04 -2.52
C SER A 191 -3.94 20.16 -3.60
N CYS A 192 -5.09 19.58 -3.31
CA CYS A 192 -5.74 18.62 -4.19
C CYS A 192 -7.25 18.78 -4.19
N LYS A 193 -7.86 18.58 -5.34
CA LYS A 193 -9.30 18.50 -5.52
C LYS A 193 -9.67 17.03 -5.59
N LEU A 194 -10.33 16.51 -4.56
CA LEU A 194 -10.74 15.11 -4.46
C LEU A 194 -12.26 15.04 -4.38
N ASN A 195 -12.90 14.24 -5.23
CA ASN A 195 -14.36 14.14 -5.32
C ASN A 195 -15.06 15.52 -5.42
N GLN A 196 -14.52 16.40 -6.27
CA GLN A 196 -14.96 17.79 -6.45
C GLN A 196 -14.76 18.74 -5.25
N ILE A 197 -14.22 18.27 -4.13
CA ILE A 197 -13.95 19.08 -2.93
C ILE A 197 -12.48 19.51 -2.94
N PRO A 198 -12.19 20.82 -2.84
CA PRO A 198 -10.82 21.29 -2.68
C PRO A 198 -10.33 21.05 -1.25
N TYR A 199 -9.21 20.36 -1.12
CA TYR A 199 -8.48 20.16 0.12
C TYR A 199 -7.13 20.85 0.04
N LYS A 200 -6.73 21.43 1.17
CA LYS A 200 -5.43 22.09 1.34
C LYS A 200 -4.83 21.55 2.64
N PHE A 201 -3.63 21.02 2.52
CA PHE A 201 -2.90 20.46 3.64
C PHE A 201 -1.53 21.12 3.74
N SER A 202 -0.94 21.10 4.93
CA SER A 202 0.44 21.52 5.19
C SER A 202 1.17 20.41 5.94
N CYS A 203 2.44 20.20 5.60
CA CYS A 203 3.31 19.23 6.27
C CYS A 203 4.38 19.95 7.10
N GLU A 204 4.93 19.27 8.10
CA GLU A 204 5.99 19.83 8.94
C GLU A 204 7.28 20.01 8.14
N THR A 205 7.63 19.01 7.33
CA THR A 205 8.84 19.04 6.49
C THR A 205 8.51 19.15 5.00
N LYS A 206 9.50 19.66 4.24
CA LYS A 206 9.40 19.72 2.78
C LYS A 206 9.42 18.32 2.14
N GLU A 207 10.20 17.40 2.70
CA GLU A 207 10.32 16.02 2.23
C GLU A 207 8.97 15.28 2.35
N GLU A 208 8.27 15.42 3.48
CA GLU A 208 6.92 14.88 3.65
C GLU A 208 5.94 15.47 2.64
N CYS A 209 6.01 16.78 2.40
CA CYS A 209 5.14 17.43 1.40
C CYS A 209 5.39 16.90 -0.02
N GLU A 210 6.64 16.74 -0.42
CA GLU A 210 6.99 16.17 -1.72
C GLU A 210 6.52 14.71 -1.83
N ALA A 211 6.70 13.91 -0.78
CA ALA A 211 6.23 12.54 -0.72
C ALA A 211 4.69 12.46 -0.83
N TRP A 212 3.97 13.24 -0.02
CA TRP A 212 2.50 13.29 -0.05
C TRP A 212 1.97 13.76 -1.41
N ASN A 213 2.55 14.81 -1.99
CA ASN A 213 2.19 15.27 -3.33
C ASN A 213 2.39 14.18 -4.37
N SER A 214 3.55 13.50 -4.38
CA SER A 214 3.84 12.43 -5.34
C SER A 214 2.85 11.26 -5.18
N LEU A 215 2.61 10.81 -3.95
CA LEU A 215 1.76 9.65 -3.72
C LEU A 215 0.29 9.91 -4.07
N ILE A 216 -0.23 11.09 -3.73
CA ILE A 216 -1.58 11.51 -4.12
C ILE A 216 -1.66 11.69 -5.63
N PHE A 217 -0.62 12.25 -6.27
CA PHE A 217 -0.57 12.44 -7.72
C PHE A 217 -0.72 11.11 -8.44
N ASP A 218 0.06 10.11 -8.03
CA ASP A 218 0.01 8.75 -8.59
C ASP A 218 -1.39 8.14 -8.50
N GLN A 219 -2.10 8.36 -7.38
CA GLN A 219 -3.47 7.84 -7.21
C GLN A 219 -4.46 8.55 -8.12
N VAL A 220 -4.35 9.87 -8.24
CA VAL A 220 -5.19 10.68 -9.12
C VAL A 220 -4.98 10.30 -10.58
N GLU A 221 -3.73 10.18 -11.03
CA GLU A 221 -3.41 9.74 -12.39
C GLU A 221 -3.95 8.33 -12.67
N ARG A 222 -3.79 7.40 -11.73
CA ARG A 222 -4.30 6.04 -11.85
C ARG A 222 -5.82 6.01 -12.06
N VAL A 223 -6.57 6.75 -11.25
CA VAL A 223 -8.05 6.79 -11.37
C VAL A 223 -8.46 7.44 -12.68
N ASN A 224 -7.84 8.54 -13.08
CA ASN A 224 -8.12 9.22 -14.34
C ASN A 224 -7.78 8.35 -15.56
N ALA A 225 -6.69 7.58 -15.52
CA ALA A 225 -6.32 6.63 -16.58
C ALA A 225 -7.33 5.47 -16.69
N LEU A 226 -7.80 4.94 -15.56
CA LEU A 226 -8.85 3.91 -15.54
C LEU A 226 -10.17 4.43 -16.09
N ALA A 227 -10.55 5.67 -15.80
CA ALA A 227 -11.74 6.31 -16.36
C ALA A 227 -11.66 6.43 -17.89
N LYS A 228 -10.53 6.91 -18.42
CA LYS A 228 -10.29 7.01 -19.87
C LYS A 228 -10.43 5.65 -20.58
N LYS A 229 -9.79 4.60 -20.05
CA LYS A 229 -9.90 3.24 -20.61
C LYS A 229 -11.33 2.71 -20.63
N LYS A 230 -12.12 2.99 -19.60
CA LYS A 230 -13.55 2.60 -19.57
C LYS A 230 -14.34 3.29 -20.69
N VAL A 231 -14.11 4.59 -20.90
CA VAL A 231 -14.78 5.36 -21.96
C VAL A 231 -14.41 4.82 -23.35
N GLU A 232 -13.13 4.52 -23.59
CA GLU A 232 -12.65 3.94 -24.85
C GLU A 232 -13.25 2.56 -25.11
N THR A 233 -13.32 1.70 -24.09
CA THR A 233 -13.91 0.35 -24.22
C THR A 233 -15.40 0.41 -24.54
N VAL A 234 -16.14 1.34 -23.92
CA VAL A 234 -17.56 1.55 -24.20
C VAL A 234 -17.80 2.10 -25.61
N LYS A 235 -16.89 2.92 -26.12
CA LYS A 235 -16.93 3.42 -27.51
C LYS A 235 -16.57 2.34 -28.54
N ALA A 236 -15.66 1.43 -28.22
CA ALA A 236 -15.27 0.32 -29.11
C ALA A 236 -16.33 -0.78 -29.22
N ASN A 237 -17.21 -0.90 -28.21
CA ASN A 237 -18.31 -1.87 -28.17
C ASN A 237 -19.66 -1.30 -28.67
N LYS A 238 -19.68 -0.08 -29.23
CA LYS A 238 -20.82 0.55 -29.88
C LYS A 238 -20.56 0.70 -31.37
#